data_AF-A0A433Q0H5-F1
#
_entry.id   AF-A0A433Q0H5-F1
#
_cell.length_a   1.000
_cell.length_b   1.000
_cell.length_c   1.000
_cell.angle_alpha   90.00
_cell.angle_beta   90.00
_cell.angle_gamma   90.00
#
_symmetry.space_group_name_H-M   'P 1'
#
loop_
_entity.id
_entity.type
_entity.pdbx_description
1 polymer ?
#
loop_
_entity_poly.entity_id
_entity_poly.type
_entity_poly.pdbx_seq_one_letter_code
_entity_poly.pdbx_strand_id
1 'polypeptide(L)'
;MWRDSGFGGMFQDTAFKKRAPTAVKAIQYFVTKAMGTADVRLDPSLNKQIWSRGIKHVPHRLRVRVARKRNDEEDAKQKLYSYVSYVPVTTFKRLENQVVDE
;
A
#
# COMPACT_ATOMS: atom_id res chain seq x y z
N MET A 1 7.56 1.36 13.04
CA MET A 1 6.92 2.19 12.01
C MET A 1 5.49 1.78 11.59
N TRP A 2 4.80 0.88 12.30
CA TRP A 2 3.32 0.74 12.23
C TRP A 2 2.66 0.61 13.63
N ARG A 3 3.47 0.58 14.70
CA ARG A 3 2.99 0.52 16.09
C ARG A 3 2.56 1.90 16.60
N ASP A 4 3.11 2.97 16.05
CA ASP A 4 2.96 4.33 16.62
C ASP A 4 1.94 5.20 15.88
N SER A 5 1.29 4.65 14.85
CA SER A 5 0.33 5.38 13.99
C SER A 5 -1.14 5.01 14.21
N GLY A 6 -1.47 4.24 15.26
CA GLY A 6 -2.85 3.81 15.53
C GLY A 6 -3.40 2.73 14.59
N PHE A 7 -2.62 2.27 13.60
CA PHE A 7 -3.03 1.25 12.62
C PHE A 7 -2.85 -0.19 13.12
N GLY A 8 -2.10 -0.42 14.21
CA GLY A 8 -1.77 -1.75 14.73
C GLY A 8 -2.97 -2.62 15.14
N GLY A 9 -4.13 -2.01 15.36
CA GLY A 9 -5.39 -2.70 15.71
C GLY A 9 -6.43 -2.78 14.60
N MET A 10 -6.22 -2.13 13.44
CA MET A 10 -7.28 -1.95 12.42
C MET A 10 -7.83 -3.28 11.88
N PHE A 11 -7.01 -4.34 11.90
CA PHE A 11 -7.41 -5.67 11.42
C PHE A 11 -7.77 -6.67 12.52
N GLN A 12 -7.51 -6.35 13.80
CA GLN A 12 -7.78 -7.27 14.90
C GLN A 12 -9.30 -7.46 15.08
N ASP A 13 -10.06 -6.38 15.06
CA ASP A 13 -11.53 -6.40 15.25
C ASP A 13 -12.34 -6.35 13.93
N THR A 14 -11.67 -6.42 12.77
CA THR A 14 -12.36 -6.46 11.47
C THR A 14 -12.86 -7.87 11.18
N ALA A 15 -14.13 -7.98 10.76
CA ALA A 15 -14.74 -9.23 10.30
C ALA A 15 -13.87 -9.94 9.24
N PHE A 16 -13.72 -11.26 9.34
CA PHE A 16 -12.77 -12.01 8.50
C PHE A 16 -12.93 -11.79 7.00
N LYS A 17 -14.19 -11.67 6.52
CA LYS A 17 -14.50 -11.43 5.11
C LYS A 17 -14.17 -10.02 4.63
N LYS A 18 -13.76 -9.11 5.52
CA LYS A 18 -13.43 -7.72 5.19
C LYS A 18 -11.93 -7.41 5.30
N ARG A 19 -11.10 -8.34 5.80
CA ARG A 19 -9.69 -8.06 6.08
C ARG A 19 -8.87 -7.68 4.84
N ALA A 20 -8.86 -8.49 3.78
CA ALA A 20 -8.13 -8.13 2.55
C ALA A 20 -8.66 -6.84 1.88
N PRO A 21 -9.98 -6.63 1.73
CA PRO A 21 -10.51 -5.34 1.26
C PRO A 21 -10.11 -4.14 2.13
N THR A 22 -10.13 -4.28 3.46
CA THR A 22 -9.68 -3.24 4.38
C THR A 22 -8.17 -3.00 4.24
N ALA A 23 -7.38 -4.02 3.94
CA ALA A 23 -5.93 -3.89 3.72
C ALA A 23 -5.61 -3.04 2.49
N VAL A 24 -6.34 -3.27 1.40
CA VAL A 24 -6.25 -2.46 0.18
C VAL A 24 -6.55 -0.98 0.50
N LYS A 25 -7.63 -0.70 1.24
CA LYS A 25 -8.00 0.66 1.65
C LYS A 25 -6.98 1.30 2.58
N ALA A 26 -6.42 0.53 3.51
CA ALA A 26 -5.39 1.01 4.43
C ALA A 26 -4.10 1.40 3.69
N ILE A 27 -3.72 0.63 2.66
CA ILE A 27 -2.57 0.96 1.79
C ILE A 27 -2.84 2.25 1.02
N GLN A 28 -4.03 2.40 0.43
CA GLN A 28 -4.40 3.63 -0.26
C GLN A 28 -4.34 4.85 0.68
N TYR A 29 -4.95 4.75 1.86
CA TYR A 29 -4.88 5.81 2.87
C TYR A 29 -3.45 6.16 3.28
N PHE A 30 -2.62 5.13 3.51
CA PHE A 30 -1.21 5.33 3.86
C PHE A 30 -0.46 6.09 2.76
N VAL A 31 -0.64 5.70 1.49
CA VAL A 31 0.03 6.35 0.37
C VAL A 31 -0.49 7.76 0.12
N THR A 32 -1.80 7.98 0.22
CA THR A 32 -2.38 9.33 0.14
C THR A 32 -1.80 10.25 1.21
N LYS A 33 -1.66 9.77 2.45
CA LYS A 33 -1.08 10.54 3.55
C LYS A 33 0.43 10.77 3.39
N ALA A 34 1.18 9.77 2.93
CA ALA A 34 2.63 9.85 2.81
C ALA A 34 3.10 10.66 1.59
N MET A 35 2.41 10.54 0.44
CA MET A 35 2.80 11.18 -0.82
C MET A 35 2.01 12.45 -1.16
N GLY A 36 0.89 12.71 -0.47
CA GLY A 36 0.02 13.86 -0.70
C GLY A 36 -0.79 13.79 -2.00
N THR A 37 -0.98 12.60 -2.57
CA THR A 37 -1.73 12.40 -3.83
C THR A 37 -3.08 11.75 -3.58
N ALA A 38 -4.15 12.34 -4.15
CA ALA A 38 -5.49 11.77 -4.10
C ALA A 38 -5.66 10.56 -5.05
N ASP A 39 -5.01 10.57 -6.22
CA ASP A 39 -5.00 9.44 -7.15
C ASP A 39 -3.90 8.43 -6.73
N VAL A 40 -4.33 7.24 -6.30
CA VAL A 40 -3.46 6.13 -5.90
C VAL A 40 -3.80 4.89 -6.70
N ARG A 41 -2.86 4.46 -7.53
CA ARG A 41 -2.97 3.30 -8.42
C ARG A 41 -2.17 2.14 -7.84
N LEU A 42 -2.85 1.03 -7.58
CA LEU A 42 -2.23 -0.19 -7.06
C LEU A 42 -1.87 -1.13 -8.20
N ASP A 43 -0.63 -1.60 -8.20
CA ASP A 43 -0.17 -2.63 -9.13
C ASP A 43 -0.93 -3.96 -8.89
N PRO A 44 -1.36 -4.67 -9.96
CA PRO A 44 -1.94 -6.00 -9.84
C PRO A 44 -1.07 -7.00 -9.04
N SER A 45 0.25 -6.89 -9.10
CA SER A 45 1.20 -7.72 -8.32
C SER A 45 1.03 -7.52 -6.81
N LEU A 46 0.83 -6.28 -6.37
CA LEU A 46 0.55 -5.96 -4.98
C LEU A 46 -0.80 -6.53 -4.54
N ASN A 47 -1.81 -6.41 -5.39
CA ASN A 47 -3.12 -7.01 -5.10
C ASN A 47 -3.00 -8.54 -4.98
N LYS A 48 -2.34 -9.22 -5.93
CA LYS A 48 -2.09 -10.67 -5.84
C LYS A 48 -1.42 -11.06 -4.52
N GLN A 49 -0.43 -10.28 -4.07
CA GLN A 49 0.26 -10.55 -2.82
C GLN A 49 -0.64 -10.36 -1.59
N ILE A 50 -1.47 -9.32 -1.55
CA ILE A 50 -2.46 -9.08 -0.47
C ILE A 50 -3.42 -10.27 -0.36
N TRP A 51 -3.86 -10.80 -1.50
CA TRP A 51 -4.84 -11.89 -1.59
C TRP A 51 -4.22 -13.29 -1.60
N SER A 52 -2.89 -13.42 -1.57
CA SER A 52 -2.15 -14.69 -1.73
C SER A 52 -2.52 -15.78 -0.71
N ARG A 53 -2.95 -15.39 0.50
CA ARG A 53 -3.36 -16.29 1.60
C ARG A 53 -4.88 -16.27 1.83
N GLY A 54 -5.63 -15.75 0.86
CA GLY A 54 -7.07 -15.57 0.95
C GLY A 54 -7.51 -14.37 1.79
N ILE A 55 -8.82 -14.22 1.94
CA ILE A 55 -9.45 -13.00 2.47
C ILE A 55 -9.16 -12.72 3.95
N LYS A 56 -8.97 -13.77 4.75
CA LYS A 56 -8.80 -13.72 6.22
C LYS A 56 -7.35 -13.49 6.67
N HIS A 57 -6.39 -14.01 5.90
CA HIS A 57 -4.99 -14.15 6.31
C HIS A 57 -4.05 -13.19 5.58
N VAL A 58 -4.38 -11.90 5.57
CA VAL A 58 -3.54 -10.86 4.97
C VAL A 58 -2.13 -10.89 5.58
N PRO A 59 -1.05 -10.75 4.77
CA PRO A 59 0.31 -10.66 5.29
C PRO A 59 0.46 -9.54 6.32
N HIS A 60 1.11 -9.83 7.45
CA HIS A 60 1.32 -8.85 8.53
C HIS A 60 2.24 -7.68 8.14
N ARG A 61 3.14 -7.90 7.18
CA ARG A 61 4.07 -6.89 6.65
C ARG A 61 4.17 -7.07 5.14
N LEU A 62 4.20 -5.95 4.43
CA LEU A 62 4.42 -5.87 2.99
C LEU A 62 5.47 -4.79 2.74
N ARG A 63 6.41 -5.09 1.84
CA ARG A 63 7.36 -4.08 1.33
C ARG A 63 6.77 -3.59 0.02
N VAL A 64 6.54 -2.28 -0.03
CA VAL A 64 5.99 -1.61 -1.20
C VAL A 64 6.98 -0.57 -1.68
N ARG A 65 7.03 -0.39 -2.99
CA ARG A 65 7.66 0.76 -3.63
C ARG A 65 6.54 1.70 -4.07
N VAL A 66 6.72 2.98 -3.81
CA VAL A 66 5.76 4.01 -4.19
C VAL A 66 6.47 4.98 -5.11
N ALA A 67 5.98 5.12 -6.34
CA ALA A 67 6.49 6.05 -7.32
C ALA A 67 5.45 7.14 -7.55
N ARG A 68 5.84 8.41 -7.39
CA ARG A 68 4.97 9.56 -7.68
C ARG A 68 5.26 10.04 -9.09
N LYS A 69 4.29 9.92 -9.99
CA LYS A 69 4.43 10.23 -11.42
C LYS A 69 3.50 11.37 -11.82
N ARG A 70 3.86 12.07 -12.91
CA ARG A 70 2.97 13.03 -13.55
C ARG A 70 1.91 12.29 -14.37
N ASN A 71 0.69 12.82 -14.36
CA ASN A 71 -0.35 12.36 -15.26
C ASN A 71 -0.28 13.15 -16.56
N ASP A 72 -0.19 12.43 -17.69
CA ASP A 72 -0.07 13.02 -19.03
C ASP A 72 -1.45 13.14 -19.72
N GLU A 73 -2.53 12.67 -19.08
CA GLU A 73 -3.90 12.83 -19.57
C GLU A 73 -4.35 14.30 -19.44
N GLU A 74 -4.75 14.90 -20.57
CA GLU A 74 -5.06 16.34 -20.69
C GLU A 74 -6.28 16.75 -19.82
N ASP A 75 -7.23 15.84 -19.60
CA ASP A 75 -8.46 16.05 -18.80
C ASP A 75 -8.34 15.52 -17.34
N ALA A 76 -7.14 15.22 -16.87
CA ALA A 76 -6.96 14.66 -15.55
C ALA A 76 -7.31 15.66 -14.42
N LYS A 77 -8.21 15.26 -13.52
CA LYS A 77 -8.53 16.03 -12.29
C LYS A 77 -7.32 16.28 -11.38
N GLN A 78 -6.30 15.42 -11.47
CA GLN A 78 -5.09 15.47 -10.65
C GLN A 78 -3.85 15.37 -11.53
N LYS A 79 -2.91 16.31 -11.36
CA LYS A 79 -1.65 16.37 -12.13
C LYS A 79 -0.64 15.29 -11.74
N LEU A 80 -0.78 14.72 -10.54
CA LEU A 80 0.12 13.73 -9.97
C LEU A 80 -0.68 12.52 -9.52
N TYR A 81 -0.14 11.33 -9.76
CA TYR A 81 -0.64 10.09 -9.19
C TYR A 81 0.49 9.32 -8.51
N SER A 82 0.13 8.51 -7.51
CA SER A 82 1.06 7.58 -6.89
C SER A 82 0.80 6.16 -7.40
N TYR A 83 1.84 5.52 -7.94
CA TYR A 83 1.83 4.12 -8.33
C TYR A 83 2.50 3.28 -7.25
N VAL A 84 1.81 2.24 -6.78
CA VAL A 84 2.28 1.40 -5.68
C VAL A 84 2.52 -0.01 -6.19
N SER A 85 3.76 -0.48 -6.12
CA SER A 85 4.15 -1.83 -6.53
C SER A 85 4.66 -2.65 -5.36
N TYR A 86 4.54 -3.98 -5.48
CA TYR A 86 5.07 -4.92 -4.50
C TYR A 86 6.56 -5.16 -4.74
N VAL A 87 7.35 -5.14 -3.66
CA VAL A 87 8.76 -5.51 -3.70
C VAL A 87 8.94 -6.84 -2.97
N PRO A 88 9.28 -7.93 -3.67
CA PRO A 88 9.55 -9.20 -3.02
C PRO A 88 10.82 -9.08 -2.17
N VAL A 89 10.70 -9.40 -0.89
CA VAL A 89 11.81 -9.44 0.06
C VAL A 89 11.79 -10.74 0.83
N THR A 90 12.97 -11.30 1.11
CA THR A 90 13.11 -12.53 1.89
C THR A 90 12.94 -12.29 3.38
N THR A 91 13.39 -11.13 3.88
CA THR A 91 13.30 -10.74 5.30
C THR A 91 12.93 -9.28 5.45
N PHE A 92 12.15 -8.97 6.49
CA PHE A 92 11.79 -7.60 6.89
C PHE A 92 12.70 -7.05 7.99
N LYS A 93 13.72 -7.78 8.42
CA LYS A 93 14.63 -7.34 9.48
C LYS A 93 15.52 -6.21 8.95
N ARG A 94 15.64 -5.13 9.72
CA ARG A 94 16.50 -3.96 9.44
C ARG A 94 16.23 -3.27 8.09
N LEU A 95 15.05 -3.47 7.50
CA LEU A 95 14.62 -2.71 6.33
C LEU A 95 13.98 -1.39 6.79
N GLU A 96 14.59 -0.29 6.40
CA GLU A 96 14.10 1.07 6.66
C GLU A 96 13.50 1.68 5.40
N ASN A 97 12.90 2.86 5.52
CA ASN A 97 12.44 3.60 4.35
C ASN A 97 13.66 4.10 3.59
N GLN A 98 13.68 3.85 2.29
CA GLN A 98 14.75 4.27 1.41
C GLN A 98 14.14 5.07 0.26
N VAL A 99 14.77 6.19 -0.06
CA VAL A 99 14.52 6.89 -1.31
C VAL A 99 15.14 6.02 -2.40
N VAL A 100 14.37 5.73 -3.44
CA VAL A 100 14.86 4.98 -4.60
C VAL A 100 15.06 5.98 -5.71
N ASP A 101 16.29 6.09 -6.17
CA ASP A 101 16.60 6.87 -7.36
C ASP A 101 16.09 6.09 -8.58
N GLU A 102 15.34 6.78 -9.45
CA GLU A 102 14.90 6.30 -10.77
C GLU A 102 15.78 6.89 -11.86
#